data_AF-J4NUG3-F1
#
_entry.id   AF-J4NUG3-F1
#
_cell.length_a   1.000
_cell.length_b   1.000
_cell.length_c   1.000
_cell.angle_alpha   90.00
_cell.angle_beta   90.00
_cell.angle_gamma   90.00
#
_symmetry.space_group_name_H-M   'P 1'
#
loop_
_entity.id
_entity.type
_entity.pdbx_description
1 polymer ?
#
loop_
_entity_poly.entity_id
_entity_poly.type
_entity_poly.pdbx_seq_one_letter_code
_entity_poly.pdbx_strand_id
1 'polypeptide(L)'
;SYDSEMEECADFYAQFVMGLVSQLREESKDTMVYVEQRVDFSDFVPDGFGTADTLIISGKTVCIVDYKHGKGIEVSAERNPQMICYALGCIQMFDGLYDIESIWMIIFQPRLSNISEFTISKADLLSWAADTLAPAAKLAHEGEGVFCAGAHCQFCKVKATCRKRAEYNLELARYDFEMPPTLEDSEVEAVLAKADTLAAWVSDIKEYALQRAIQGKQWTDWKLVEGRSNRKYTDEAAVAKTVKEAGFEPYEQKLLGITAMTGLLGKSKFEELLGGFIVKPQGKPTLAPMSDRRPAMNTAAEDFKES
;
A
#
# COMPACT_ATOMS: atom_id res chain seq x y z
N SER A 1 27.30 -17.33 30.24
CA SER A 1 28.43 -17.92 29.50
C SER A 1 29.35 -16.79 29.15
N TYR A 2 30.65 -16.95 29.39
CA TYR A 2 31.64 -16.09 28.77
C TYR A 2 31.55 -16.25 27.26
N ASP A 3 31.59 -15.15 26.52
CA ASP A 3 31.52 -15.14 25.06
C ASP A 3 32.84 -14.55 24.54
N SER A 4 33.73 -15.41 24.04
CA SER A 4 35.04 -15.01 23.54
C SER A 4 34.96 -14.07 22.34
N GLU A 5 33.89 -14.16 21.53
CA GLU A 5 33.65 -13.22 20.42
C GLU A 5 33.46 -11.79 20.96
N MET A 6 32.80 -11.65 22.12
CA MET A 6 32.54 -10.34 22.73
C MET A 6 33.83 -9.71 23.27
N GLU A 7 34.69 -10.51 23.91
CA GLU A 7 36.01 -10.04 24.37
C GLU A 7 36.89 -9.61 23.21
N GLU A 8 37.02 -10.44 22.17
CA GLU A 8 37.81 -10.10 20.97
C GLU A 8 37.31 -8.81 20.31
N CYS A 9 35.98 -8.63 20.21
CA CYS A 9 35.40 -7.41 19.66
C CYS A 9 35.70 -6.17 20.52
N ALA A 10 35.72 -6.31 21.85
CA ALA A 10 36.05 -5.22 22.77
C ALA A 10 37.55 -4.86 22.67
N ASP A 11 38.42 -5.86 22.55
CA ASP A 11 39.86 -5.66 22.34
C ASP A 11 40.14 -4.94 21.02
N PHE A 12 39.46 -5.31 19.93
CA PHE A 12 39.59 -4.61 18.65
C PHE A 12 39.12 -3.16 18.74
N TYR A 13 38.02 -2.89 19.45
CA TYR A 13 37.55 -1.53 19.68
C TYR A 13 38.58 -0.70 20.47
N ALA A 14 39.11 -1.27 21.56
CA ALA A 14 40.12 -0.60 22.38
C ALA A 14 41.39 -0.30 21.57
N GLN A 15 41.87 -1.25 20.77
CA GLN A 15 43.02 -1.04 19.88
C GLN A 15 42.77 0.08 18.86
N PHE A 16 41.58 0.09 18.25
CA PHE A 16 41.18 1.12 17.30
C PHE A 16 41.17 2.51 17.95
N VAL A 17 40.51 2.66 19.10
CA VAL A 17 40.48 3.92 19.87
C VAL A 17 41.88 4.37 20.26
N MET A 18 42.75 3.46 20.72
CA MET A 18 44.12 3.81 21.07
C MET A 18 44.93 4.30 19.87
N GLY A 19 44.67 3.77 18.67
CA GLY A 19 45.23 4.27 17.42
C GLY A 19 44.82 5.72 17.15
N LEU A 20 43.52 6.03 17.26
CA LEU A 20 42.98 7.38 17.10
C LEU A 20 43.55 8.37 18.12
N VAL A 21 43.64 7.97 19.38
CA VAL A 21 44.23 8.80 20.45
C VAL A 21 45.69 9.11 20.14
N SER A 22 46.44 8.14 19.64
CA SER A 22 47.84 8.34 19.27
C SER A 22 47.98 9.34 18.12
N GLN A 23 47.18 9.18 17.07
CA GLN A 23 47.11 10.10 15.94
C GLN A 23 46.77 11.54 16.38
N LEU A 24 45.70 11.71 17.16
CA LEU A 24 45.24 13.03 17.60
C LEU A 24 46.23 13.72 18.55
N ARG A 25 47.03 12.95 19.31
CA ARG A 25 48.08 13.48 20.19
C ARG A 25 49.32 13.97 19.45
N GLU A 26 49.58 13.45 18.26
CA GLU A 26 50.64 13.99 17.39
C GLU A 26 50.27 15.38 16.88
N GLU A 27 48.97 15.63 16.66
CA GLU A 27 48.44 16.91 16.20
C GLU A 27 48.32 17.95 17.32
N SER A 28 47.88 17.54 18.52
CA SER A 28 47.76 18.44 19.66
C SER A 28 48.12 17.78 20.99
N LYS A 29 48.86 18.51 21.83
CA LYS A 29 49.29 18.01 23.15
C LYS A 29 48.19 18.07 24.23
N ASP A 30 47.09 18.74 23.94
CA ASP A 30 45.94 18.91 24.83
C ASP A 30 44.87 17.82 24.66
N THR A 31 45.20 16.70 24.00
CA THR A 31 44.24 15.63 23.74
C THR A 31 43.71 15.01 25.03
N MET A 32 42.40 15.11 25.23
CA MET A 32 41.67 14.51 26.34
C MET A 32 40.81 13.34 25.85
N VAL A 33 40.71 12.27 26.64
CA VAL A 33 39.93 11.07 26.33
C VAL A 33 38.96 10.79 27.47
N TYR A 34 37.69 10.58 27.12
CA TYR A 34 36.62 10.23 28.02
C TYR A 34 35.96 8.94 27.52
N VAL A 35 35.63 8.05 28.44
CA VAL A 35 35.02 6.74 28.15
C VAL A 35 33.72 6.64 28.93
N GLU A 36 32.67 6.10 28.32
CA GLU A 36 31.31 6.06 28.87
C GLU A 36 30.84 7.46 29.33
N GLN A 37 31.12 8.47 28.52
CA GLN A 37 30.86 9.86 28.87
C GLN A 37 29.38 10.18 28.69
N ARG A 38 28.69 10.48 29.80
CA ARG A 38 27.33 11.03 29.73
C ARG A 38 27.37 12.42 29.10
N VAL A 39 26.53 12.63 28.09
CA VAL A 39 26.34 13.89 27.38
C VAL A 39 24.90 14.37 27.55
N ASP A 40 24.72 15.67 27.73
CA ASP A 40 23.42 16.32 27.87
C ASP A 40 23.20 17.23 26.65
N PHE A 41 22.05 17.10 25.98
CA PHE A 41 21.66 17.94 24.85
C PHE A 41 20.25 18.49 25.06
N SER A 42 19.87 18.71 26.32
CA SER A 42 18.51 19.03 26.72
C SER A 42 18.01 20.38 26.22
N ASP A 43 18.91 21.31 25.88
CA ASP A 43 18.53 22.58 25.23
C ASP A 43 17.85 22.38 23.86
N PHE A 44 18.11 21.27 23.17
CA PHE A 44 17.52 20.95 21.87
C PHE A 44 16.37 19.94 21.96
N VAL A 45 16.49 18.97 22.87
CA VAL A 45 15.52 17.89 23.04
C VAL A 45 15.14 17.84 24.52
N PRO A 46 13.89 18.11 24.93
CA PRO A 46 13.49 18.03 26.32
C PRO A 46 13.87 16.68 26.95
N ASP A 47 14.55 16.71 28.10
CA ASP A 47 15.10 15.55 28.80
C ASP A 47 16.11 14.71 27.98
N GLY A 48 16.70 15.30 26.93
CA GLY A 48 17.63 14.64 26.01
C GLY A 48 19.03 14.46 26.60
N PHE A 49 19.42 13.21 26.79
CA PHE A 49 20.78 12.82 27.19
C PHE A 49 21.22 11.53 26.51
N GLY A 50 22.52 11.26 26.55
CA GLY A 50 23.13 10.04 26.03
C GLY A 50 24.38 9.64 26.79
N THR A 51 24.94 8.49 26.45
CA THR A 51 26.26 8.05 26.90
C THR A 51 27.08 7.71 25.66
N ALA A 52 28.12 8.49 25.41
CA ALA A 52 29.06 8.21 24.33
C ALA A 52 30.12 7.21 24.82
N ASP A 53 30.36 6.14 24.06
CA ASP A 53 31.29 5.08 24.45
C ASP A 53 32.71 5.62 24.58
N THR A 54 33.18 6.37 23.58
CA THR A 54 34.43 7.12 23.65
C THR A 54 34.28 8.51 23.05
N LEU A 55 34.85 9.51 23.73
CA LEU A 55 34.96 10.89 23.29
C LEU A 55 36.41 11.36 23.43
N ILE A 56 36.95 11.93 22.35
CA ILE A 56 38.31 12.47 22.30
C ILE A 56 38.23 13.93 21.87
N ILE A 57 38.81 14.84 22.65
CA ILE A 57 38.93 16.26 22.27
C ILE A 57 40.39 16.54 22.00
N SER A 58 40.72 17.09 20.84
CA SER A 58 42.09 17.46 20.47
C SER A 58 42.10 18.76 19.68
N GLY A 59 42.71 19.81 20.23
CA GLY A 59 42.69 21.15 19.64
C GLY A 59 41.26 21.65 19.37
N LYS A 60 40.90 21.73 18.08
CA LYS A 60 39.59 22.23 17.60
C LYS A 60 38.63 21.13 17.14
N THR A 61 39.00 19.88 17.37
CA THR A 61 38.26 18.71 16.87
C THR A 61 37.76 17.86 18.03
N VAL A 62 36.49 17.44 17.94
CA VAL A 62 35.93 16.38 18.80
C VAL A 62 35.77 15.13 17.97
N CYS A 63 36.33 14.01 18.42
CA CYS A 63 36.12 12.69 17.85
C CYS A 63 35.23 11.86 18.78
N ILE A 64 34.13 11.32 18.26
CA ILE A 64 33.21 10.45 19.00
C ILE A 64 33.24 9.08 18.33
N VAL A 65 33.49 8.03 19.11
CA VAL A 65 33.51 6.65 18.62
C VAL A 65 32.45 5.85 19.36
N ASP A 66 31.43 5.39 18.63
CA ASP A 66 30.33 4.57 19.14
C ASP A 66 30.48 3.12 18.66
N TYR A 67 30.40 2.19 19.61
CA TYR A 67 30.53 0.76 19.41
C TYR A 67 29.17 0.13 19.11
N LYS A 68 29.10 -0.65 18.02
CA LYS A 68 27.91 -1.41 17.64
C LYS A 68 28.21 -2.91 17.57
N HIS A 69 27.43 -3.70 18.32
CA HIS A 69 27.59 -5.15 18.37
C HIS A 69 26.68 -5.94 17.40
N GLY A 70 25.84 -5.27 16.61
CA GLY A 70 24.88 -5.93 15.72
C GLY A 70 25.55 -6.71 14.58
N LYS A 71 24.97 -7.84 14.16
CA LYS A 71 25.48 -8.71 13.07
C LYS A 71 24.61 -8.71 11.79
N GLY A 72 23.43 -8.07 11.81
CA GLY A 72 22.46 -8.17 10.71
C GLY A 72 22.30 -6.89 9.88
N ILE A 73 22.63 -5.73 10.44
CA ILE A 73 22.38 -4.43 9.83
C ILE A 73 23.61 -3.58 10.05
N GLU A 74 24.18 -3.10 8.96
CA GLU A 74 25.25 -2.12 8.96
C GLU A 74 24.72 -0.79 9.49
N VAL A 75 25.50 -0.15 10.36
CA VAL A 75 25.18 1.18 10.91
C VAL A 75 26.16 2.19 10.34
N SER A 76 25.63 3.15 9.56
CA SER A 76 26.42 4.25 8.98
C SER A 76 26.53 5.42 9.96
N ALA A 77 27.71 6.05 10.01
CA ALA A 77 27.96 7.30 10.72
C ALA A 77 27.45 8.52 9.95
N GLU A 78 27.24 8.40 8.64
CA GLU A 78 26.80 9.51 7.78
C GLU A 78 25.47 10.08 8.24
N ARG A 79 25.52 11.31 8.74
CA ARG A 79 24.37 12.04 9.31
C ARG A 79 23.53 11.20 10.29
N ASN A 80 24.19 10.33 11.06
CA ASN A 80 23.52 9.45 12.00
C ASN A 80 22.89 10.25 13.15
N PRO A 81 21.56 10.19 13.38
CA PRO A 81 20.91 11.00 14.41
C PRO A 81 21.43 10.77 15.83
N GLN A 82 21.82 9.54 16.19
CA GLN A 82 22.40 9.25 17.50
C GLN A 82 23.74 9.95 17.68
N MET A 83 24.62 9.81 16.69
CA MET A 83 25.95 10.44 16.72
C MET A 83 25.84 11.95 16.76
N ILE A 84 24.90 12.53 16.00
CA ILE A 84 24.63 13.96 16.00
C ILE A 84 24.14 14.43 17.38
N CYS A 85 23.25 13.70 18.04
CA CYS A 85 22.83 14.04 19.42
C CYS A 85 23.99 13.98 20.41
N TYR A 86 24.89 12.99 20.27
CA TYR A 86 26.11 12.95 21.09
C TYR A 86 26.98 14.18 20.83
N ALA A 87 27.22 14.52 19.56
CA ALA A 87 27.97 15.71 19.17
C ALA A 87 27.40 16.99 19.77
N LEU A 88 26.07 17.17 19.77
CA LEU A 88 25.43 18.33 20.39
C LEU A 88 25.70 18.41 21.88
N GLY A 89 25.62 17.28 22.59
CA GLY A 89 25.93 17.29 24.01
C GLY A 89 27.41 17.52 24.31
N CYS A 90 28.30 17.11 23.41
CA CYS A 90 29.72 17.46 23.50
C CYS A 90 29.94 18.97 23.38
N ILE A 91 29.27 19.62 22.41
CA ILE A 91 29.32 21.07 22.25
C ILE A 91 28.81 21.75 23.53
N GLN A 92 27.65 21.36 24.07
CA GLN A 92 27.14 21.97 25.31
C GLN A 92 28.10 21.86 26.50
N MET A 93 28.82 20.74 26.61
CA MET A 93 29.76 20.51 27.70
C MET A 93 31.10 21.26 27.54
N PHE A 94 31.61 21.36 26.31
CA PHE A 94 33.01 21.72 26.08
C PHE A 94 33.23 23.00 25.26
N ASP A 95 32.20 23.57 24.64
CA ASP A 95 32.37 24.74 23.76
C ASP A 95 32.81 26.01 24.50
N GLY A 96 32.51 26.12 25.80
CA GLY A 96 33.03 27.20 26.64
C GLY A 96 34.52 27.03 27.02
N LEU A 97 35.09 25.84 26.79
CA LEU A 97 36.46 25.48 27.15
C LEU A 97 37.37 25.33 25.92
N TYR A 98 36.81 24.91 24.79
CA TYR A 98 37.52 24.63 23.54
C TYR A 98 36.85 25.35 22.37
N ASP A 99 37.64 25.88 21.45
CA ASP A 99 37.17 26.51 20.20
C ASP A 99 36.87 25.41 19.16
N ILE A 100 35.80 24.63 19.40
CA ILE A 100 35.46 23.48 18.58
C ILE A 100 34.96 23.94 17.20
N GLU A 101 35.62 23.49 16.15
CA GLU A 101 35.25 23.81 14.76
C GLU A 101 34.66 22.61 14.03
N SER A 102 35.14 21.39 14.34
CA SER A 102 34.75 20.17 13.64
C SER A 102 34.49 19.01 14.59
N ILE A 103 33.54 18.16 14.19
CA ILE A 103 33.19 16.95 14.91
C ILE A 103 33.34 15.78 13.95
N TRP A 104 34.20 14.84 14.32
CA TRP A 104 34.42 13.57 13.63
C TRP A 104 33.69 12.46 14.39
N MET A 105 32.79 11.77 13.70
CA MET A 105 31.93 10.74 14.28
C MET A 105 32.24 9.42 13.61
N ILE A 106 32.49 8.40 14.43
CA ILE A 106 32.88 7.08 13.98
C ILE A 106 31.95 6.05 14.60
N ILE A 107 31.41 5.17 13.76
CA ILE A 107 30.70 3.98 14.21
C ILE A 107 31.61 2.78 13.94
N PHE A 108 31.93 2.05 15.02
CA PHE A 108 32.78 0.87 14.98
C PHE A 108 31.92 -0.38 15.20
N GLN A 109 31.81 -1.22 14.17
CA GLN A 109 30.97 -2.41 14.18
C GLN A 109 31.79 -3.65 13.79
N PRO A 110 32.48 -4.29 14.76
CA PRO A 110 33.51 -5.29 14.46
C PRO A 110 32.97 -6.56 13.82
N ARG A 111 31.74 -6.98 14.16
CA ARG A 111 31.14 -8.21 13.63
C ARG A 111 30.74 -8.15 12.15
N LEU A 112 30.70 -6.95 11.59
CA LEU A 112 30.51 -6.72 10.16
C LEU A 112 31.79 -6.18 9.49
N SER A 113 32.90 -6.09 10.23
CA SER A 113 34.12 -5.41 9.79
C SER A 113 33.82 -4.01 9.23
N ASN A 114 32.84 -3.32 9.81
CA ASN A 114 32.39 -2.00 9.36
C ASN A 114 32.94 -0.92 10.29
N ILE A 115 33.65 0.03 9.69
CA ILE A 115 34.07 1.28 10.31
C ILE A 115 33.52 2.37 9.41
N SER A 116 32.53 3.10 9.90
CA SER A 116 31.88 4.18 9.16
C SER A 116 32.23 5.50 9.82
N GLU A 117 32.61 6.48 9.02
CA GLU A 117 33.09 7.78 9.50
C GLU A 117 32.30 8.92 8.86
N PHE A 118 32.08 9.97 9.61
CA PHE A 118 31.46 11.19 9.12
C PHE A 118 31.95 12.40 9.89
N THR A 119 32.30 13.47 9.17
CA THR A 119 32.75 14.72 9.77
C THR A 119 31.78 15.83 9.43
N ILE A 120 31.44 16.65 10.43
CA ILE A 120 30.56 17.80 10.29
C ILE A 120 31.18 19.02 10.97
N SER A 121 30.93 20.22 10.43
CA SER A 121 31.32 21.46 11.10
C SER A 121 30.39 21.74 12.27
N LYS A 122 30.88 22.45 13.29
CA LYS A 122 30.03 22.93 14.40
C LYS A 122 28.85 23.76 13.89
N ALA A 123 29.07 24.59 12.87
CA ALA A 123 28.02 25.45 12.31
C ALA A 123 26.88 24.62 11.69
N ASP A 124 27.22 23.63 10.86
CA ASP A 124 26.23 22.75 10.22
C ASP A 124 25.50 21.88 11.25
N LEU A 125 26.22 21.42 12.28
CA LEU A 125 25.66 20.67 13.39
C LEU A 125 24.57 21.48 14.12
N LEU A 126 24.87 22.72 14.48
CA LEU A 126 23.92 23.61 15.17
C LEU A 126 22.75 24.02 14.28
N SER A 127 22.97 24.26 12.98
CA SER A 127 21.88 24.51 12.03
C SER A 127 20.93 23.32 11.96
N TRP A 128 21.46 22.10 11.80
CA TRP A 128 20.61 20.90 11.78
C TRP A 128 19.83 20.72 13.08
N ALA A 129 20.46 21.02 14.24
CA ALA A 129 19.80 20.93 15.53
C ALA A 129 18.61 21.91 15.65
N ALA A 130 18.80 23.15 15.19
CA ALA A 130 17.76 24.18 15.22
C ALA A 130 16.64 23.91 14.20
N ASP A 131 17.00 23.52 12.97
CA ASP A 131 16.06 23.45 11.84
C ASP A 131 15.33 22.11 11.74
N THR A 132 15.93 21.03 12.26
CA THR A 132 15.40 19.66 12.13
C THR A 132 15.13 19.01 13.48
N LEU A 133 16.14 18.94 14.37
CA LEU A 133 16.03 18.15 15.60
C LEU A 133 15.03 18.77 16.59
N ALA A 134 15.20 20.04 16.96
CA ALA A 134 14.40 20.68 17.99
C ALA A 134 12.89 20.74 17.62
N PRO A 135 12.50 21.08 16.38
CA PRO A 135 11.09 21.00 15.97
C PRO A 135 10.52 19.58 16.06
N ALA A 136 11.27 18.57 15.61
CA ALA A 136 10.83 17.17 15.67
C ALA A 136 10.72 16.66 17.12
N ALA A 137 11.67 17.03 17.98
CA ALA A 137 11.67 16.68 19.39
C ALA A 137 10.47 17.29 20.13
N LYS A 138 10.12 18.54 19.83
CA LYS A 138 8.95 19.20 20.39
C LYS A 138 7.65 18.45 20.05
N LEU A 139 7.44 18.14 18.76
CA LEU A 139 6.26 17.37 18.31
C LEU A 139 6.20 15.99 18.98
N ALA A 140 7.34 15.32 19.13
CA ALA A 140 7.41 14.04 19.81
C ALA A 140 7.05 14.14 21.29
N HIS A 141 7.53 15.18 21.98
CA HIS A 141 7.25 15.42 23.40
C HIS A 141 5.77 15.76 23.66
N GLU A 142 5.15 16.54 22.77
CA GLU A 142 3.72 16.91 22.83
C GLU A 142 2.80 15.76 22.37
N GLY A 143 3.36 14.67 21.81
CA GLY A 143 2.58 13.55 21.28
C GLY A 143 1.88 13.86 19.95
N GLU A 144 2.28 14.93 19.26
CA GLU A 144 1.74 15.40 17.98
C GLU A 144 2.48 14.80 16.77
N GLY A 145 3.32 13.80 17.00
CA GLY A 145 4.03 13.08 15.95
C GLY A 145 3.08 12.39 14.96
N VAL A 146 3.48 12.39 13.68
CA VAL A 146 2.72 11.71 12.63
C VAL A 146 3.25 10.29 12.45
N PHE A 147 2.35 9.30 12.33
CA PHE A 147 2.75 7.94 11.98
C PHE A 147 3.39 7.92 10.58
N CYS A 148 4.63 7.43 10.51
CA CYS A 148 5.35 7.18 9.27
C CYS A 148 5.78 5.70 9.20
N ALA A 149 5.66 5.10 8.02
CA ALA A 149 6.17 3.77 7.74
C ALA A 149 7.51 3.86 7.01
N GLY A 150 8.42 2.92 7.26
CA GLY A 150 9.78 2.93 6.72
C GLY A 150 10.66 1.85 7.35
N ALA A 151 11.98 1.93 7.14
CA ALA A 151 12.93 0.93 7.63
C ALA A 151 12.87 0.72 9.14
N HIS A 152 12.57 1.76 9.93
CA HIS A 152 12.40 1.70 11.38
C HIS A 152 11.25 0.79 11.83
N CYS A 153 10.27 0.50 10.96
CA CYS A 153 9.14 -0.37 11.29
C CYS A 153 9.56 -1.79 11.67
N GLN A 154 10.74 -2.26 11.27
CA GLN A 154 11.24 -3.58 11.63
C GLN A 154 11.46 -3.75 13.15
N PHE A 155 11.81 -2.66 13.84
CA PHE A 155 12.08 -2.62 15.28
C PHE A 155 10.91 -2.07 16.10
N CYS A 156 9.85 -1.60 15.44
CA CYS A 156 8.71 -0.99 16.10
C CYS A 156 7.95 -2.01 16.97
N LYS A 157 7.65 -1.65 18.22
CA LYS A 157 6.93 -2.52 19.17
C LYS A 157 5.49 -2.83 18.75
N VAL A 158 4.84 -1.90 18.05
CA VAL A 158 3.45 -2.05 17.55
C VAL A 158 3.39 -2.50 16.09
N LYS A 159 4.50 -3.00 15.52
CA LYS A 159 4.62 -3.31 14.08
C LYS A 159 3.61 -4.33 13.55
N ALA A 160 3.03 -5.17 14.41
CA ALA A 160 2.02 -6.16 14.03
C ALA A 160 0.62 -5.55 13.84
N THR A 161 0.29 -4.47 14.56
CA THR A 161 -1.03 -3.83 14.58
C THR A 161 -1.02 -2.39 14.06
N CYS A 162 0.13 -1.88 13.62
CA CYS A 162 0.29 -0.53 13.08
C CYS A 162 -0.44 -0.37 11.73
N ARG A 163 -1.49 0.47 11.72
CA ARG A 163 -2.27 0.83 10.52
C ARG A 163 -1.37 1.37 9.40
N LYS A 164 -0.46 2.30 9.73
CA LYS A 164 0.38 2.98 8.73
C LYS A 164 1.35 2.02 8.04
N ARG A 165 1.87 1.02 8.77
CA ARG A 165 2.71 -0.02 8.19
C ARG A 165 1.91 -0.93 7.25
N ALA A 166 0.66 -1.24 7.60
CA ALA A 166 -0.23 -2.01 6.72
C ALA A 166 -0.53 -1.26 5.42
N GLU A 167 -0.85 0.04 5.49
CA GLU A 167 -1.06 0.89 4.31
C GLU A 167 0.17 0.92 3.40
N TYR A 168 1.35 1.16 3.97
CA TYR A 168 2.61 1.20 3.22
C TYR A 168 2.92 -0.12 2.51
N ASN A 169 2.72 -1.26 3.19
CA ASN A 169 2.94 -2.57 2.57
C ASN A 169 1.89 -2.89 1.49
N LEU A 170 0.63 -2.47 1.67
CA LEU A 170 -0.40 -2.63 0.64
C LEU A 170 -0.12 -1.75 -0.58
N GLU A 171 0.44 -0.55 -0.38
CA GLU A 171 0.87 0.32 -1.47
C GLU A 171 2.05 -0.25 -2.25
N LEU A 172 3.07 -0.79 -1.57
CA LEU A 172 4.15 -1.53 -2.23
C LEU A 172 3.62 -2.72 -3.04
N ALA A 173 2.66 -3.47 -2.49
CA ALA A 173 1.98 -4.53 -3.20
C ALA A 173 1.15 -4.06 -4.42
N ARG A 174 0.88 -2.74 -4.57
CA ARG A 174 0.26 -2.19 -5.78
C ARG A 174 1.29 -1.82 -6.86
N TYR A 175 2.56 -1.61 -6.49
CA TYR A 175 3.62 -1.21 -7.41
C TYR A 175 4.49 -2.38 -7.88
N ASP A 176 4.65 -3.44 -7.09
CA ASP A 176 5.32 -4.69 -7.53
C ASP A 176 4.50 -5.48 -8.57
N PHE A 177 3.28 -5.03 -8.85
CA PHE A 177 2.49 -5.46 -10.00
C PHE A 177 2.26 -4.25 -10.90
N GLU A 178 3.18 -3.99 -11.82
CA GLU A 178 2.81 -3.33 -13.08
C GLU A 178 1.78 -4.26 -13.74
N MET A 179 0.49 -4.05 -13.41
CA MET A 179 -0.56 -4.89 -13.95
C MET A 179 -0.56 -4.69 -15.47
N PRO A 180 -0.43 -5.77 -16.26
CA PRO A 180 -0.47 -5.67 -17.71
C PRO A 180 -1.70 -4.89 -18.15
N PRO A 181 -1.66 -4.17 -19.29
CA PRO A 181 -2.81 -3.42 -19.78
C PRO A 181 -4.01 -4.31 -20.16
N THR A 182 -3.83 -5.63 -20.12
CA THR A 182 -4.82 -6.66 -20.45
C THR A 182 -4.93 -7.65 -19.30
N LEU A 183 -6.14 -8.10 -19.01
CA LEU A 183 -6.39 -9.18 -18.05
C LEU A 183 -5.91 -10.52 -18.60
N GLU A 184 -5.28 -11.34 -17.76
CA GLU A 184 -5.02 -12.75 -18.03
C GLU A 184 -6.29 -13.59 -17.85
N ASP A 185 -6.34 -14.77 -18.49
CA ASP A 185 -7.51 -15.67 -18.44
C ASP A 185 -7.89 -16.04 -17.00
N SER A 186 -6.91 -16.22 -16.11
CA SER A 186 -7.15 -16.52 -14.70
C SER A 186 -7.83 -15.36 -13.95
N GLU A 187 -7.54 -14.12 -14.34
CA GLU A 187 -8.18 -12.93 -13.80
C GLU A 187 -9.61 -12.81 -14.31
N VAL A 188 -9.84 -13.13 -15.59
CA VAL A 188 -11.19 -13.20 -16.18
C VAL A 188 -12.03 -14.26 -15.46
N GLU A 189 -11.49 -15.44 -15.19
CA GLU A 189 -12.16 -16.51 -14.44
C GLU A 189 -12.50 -16.08 -13.00
N ALA A 190 -11.58 -15.41 -12.32
CA ALA A 190 -11.79 -14.90 -10.97
C ALA A 190 -12.90 -13.82 -10.92
N VAL A 191 -12.99 -12.98 -11.96
CA VAL A 191 -14.08 -12.01 -12.12
C VAL A 191 -15.40 -12.73 -12.40
N LEU A 192 -15.43 -13.69 -13.32
CA LEU A 192 -16.63 -14.47 -13.65
C LEU A 192 -17.20 -15.20 -12.42
N ALA A 193 -16.34 -15.75 -11.56
CA ALA A 193 -16.77 -16.41 -10.33
C ALA A 193 -17.50 -15.48 -9.34
N LYS A 194 -17.28 -14.17 -9.43
CA LYS A 194 -17.86 -13.16 -8.53
C LYS A 194 -18.89 -12.25 -9.20
N ALA A 195 -18.98 -12.27 -10.54
CA ALA A 195 -19.74 -11.30 -11.32
C ALA A 195 -21.22 -11.26 -10.94
N ASP A 196 -21.86 -12.42 -10.85
CA ASP A 196 -23.30 -12.50 -10.52
C ASP A 196 -23.59 -12.01 -9.10
N THR A 197 -22.73 -12.34 -8.14
CA THR A 197 -22.86 -11.85 -6.75
C THR A 197 -22.70 -10.34 -6.66
N LEU A 198 -21.74 -9.77 -7.39
CA LEU A 198 -21.55 -8.32 -7.48
C LEU A 198 -22.75 -7.63 -8.13
N ALA A 199 -23.27 -8.19 -9.23
CA ALA A 199 -24.44 -7.66 -9.92
C ALA A 199 -25.70 -7.69 -9.03
N ALA A 200 -25.88 -8.78 -8.27
CA ALA A 200 -26.96 -8.89 -7.29
C ALA A 200 -26.83 -7.83 -6.20
N TRP A 201 -25.66 -7.69 -5.58
CA TRP A 201 -25.42 -6.69 -4.55
C TRP A 201 -25.62 -5.24 -5.05
N VAL A 202 -25.16 -4.92 -6.26
CA VAL A 202 -25.43 -3.62 -6.89
C VAL A 202 -26.93 -3.40 -7.09
N SER A 203 -27.68 -4.45 -7.45
CA SER A 203 -29.13 -4.37 -7.59
C SER A 203 -29.81 -4.12 -6.25
N ASP A 204 -29.38 -4.80 -5.18
CA ASP A 204 -29.88 -4.60 -3.82
C ASP A 204 -29.65 -3.16 -3.33
N ILE A 205 -28.47 -2.59 -3.60
CA ILE A 205 -28.16 -1.19 -3.26
C ILE A 205 -29.07 -0.24 -4.03
N LYS A 206 -29.26 -0.46 -5.34
CA LYS A 206 -30.15 0.38 -6.16
C LYS A 206 -31.58 0.35 -5.63
N GLU A 207 -32.08 -0.83 -5.29
CA GLU A 207 -33.42 -0.99 -4.73
C GLU A 207 -33.54 -0.30 -3.36
N TYR A 208 -32.58 -0.51 -2.47
CA TYR A 208 -32.53 0.18 -1.18
C TYR A 208 -32.54 1.72 -1.35
N ALA A 209 -31.69 2.25 -2.23
CA ALA A 209 -31.58 3.68 -2.47
C ALA A 209 -32.89 4.25 -3.02
N LEU A 210 -33.55 3.53 -3.95
CA LEU A 210 -34.85 3.89 -4.50
C LEU A 210 -35.94 3.90 -3.42
N GLN A 211 -36.05 2.85 -2.60
CA GLN A 211 -37.04 2.77 -1.52
C GLN A 211 -36.89 3.92 -0.51
N ARG A 212 -35.65 4.28 -0.16
CA ARG A 212 -35.38 5.44 0.70
C ARG A 212 -35.74 6.76 0.02
N ALA A 213 -35.47 6.90 -1.27
CA ALA A 213 -35.85 8.10 -2.02
C ALA A 213 -37.37 8.28 -2.09
N ILE A 214 -38.14 7.20 -2.28
CA ILE A 214 -39.61 7.21 -2.22
C ILE A 214 -40.11 7.65 -0.83
N GLN A 215 -39.40 7.29 0.24
CA GLN A 215 -39.70 7.73 1.61
C GLN A 215 -39.25 9.17 1.93
N GLY A 216 -38.73 9.91 0.95
CA GLY A 216 -38.35 11.33 1.10
C GLY A 216 -36.86 11.59 1.35
N LYS A 217 -35.99 10.57 1.36
CA LYS A 217 -34.54 10.78 1.47
C LYS A 217 -33.98 11.38 0.16
N GLN A 218 -33.19 12.42 0.27
CA GLN A 218 -32.41 12.95 -0.86
C GLN A 218 -30.99 12.37 -0.87
N TRP A 219 -30.50 12.06 -2.07
CA TRP A 219 -29.14 11.56 -2.30
C TRP A 219 -28.38 12.63 -3.11
N THR A 220 -27.13 12.92 -2.72
CA THR A 220 -26.29 13.92 -3.39
C THR A 220 -26.09 13.58 -4.87
N ASP A 221 -26.37 14.52 -5.77
CA ASP A 221 -26.28 14.35 -7.24
C ASP A 221 -27.28 13.37 -7.88
N TRP A 222 -28.31 12.91 -7.14
CA TRP A 222 -29.39 12.06 -7.68
C TRP A 222 -30.77 12.69 -7.45
N LYS A 223 -31.70 12.38 -8.36
CA LYS A 223 -33.10 12.80 -8.26
C LYS A 223 -34.05 11.63 -8.49
N LEU A 224 -35.17 11.62 -7.77
CA LEU A 224 -36.29 10.71 -8.03
C LEU A 224 -37.10 11.25 -9.21
N VAL A 225 -37.32 10.41 -10.23
CA VAL A 225 -38.08 10.76 -11.44
C VAL A 225 -39.07 9.65 -11.77
N GLU A 226 -40.12 9.97 -12.50
CA GLU A 226 -41.03 8.97 -13.05
C GLU A 226 -40.29 8.07 -14.04
N GLY A 227 -40.57 6.77 -13.97
CA GLY A 227 -40.12 5.81 -14.98
C GLY A 227 -40.73 6.13 -16.34
N ARG A 228 -40.09 5.65 -17.42
CA ARG A 228 -40.63 5.81 -18.78
C ARG A 228 -41.98 5.09 -18.89
N SER A 229 -43.07 5.83 -19.11
CA SER A 229 -44.38 5.27 -19.40
C SER A 229 -44.53 4.94 -20.89
N ASN A 230 -45.12 3.79 -21.22
CA ASN A 230 -45.51 3.47 -22.60
C ASN A 230 -46.94 3.96 -22.88
N ARG A 231 -47.16 4.59 -24.04
CA ARG A 231 -48.51 4.94 -24.50
C ARG A 231 -49.31 3.65 -24.75
N LYS A 232 -50.57 3.65 -24.33
CA LYS A 232 -51.54 2.57 -24.58
C LYS A 232 -52.79 3.17 -25.19
N TYR A 233 -53.45 2.43 -26.08
CA TYR A 233 -54.77 2.82 -26.57
C TYR A 233 -55.79 2.69 -25.44
N THR A 234 -56.68 3.67 -25.32
CA THR A 234 -57.75 3.68 -24.32
C THR A 234 -58.94 2.80 -24.72
N ASP A 235 -59.18 2.68 -26.03
CA ASP A 235 -60.20 1.82 -26.64
C ASP A 235 -59.68 1.30 -27.97
N GLU A 236 -59.24 0.04 -27.98
CA GLU A 236 -58.67 -0.60 -29.16
C GLU A 236 -59.70 -0.75 -30.30
N ALA A 237 -61.00 -0.87 -29.99
CA ALA A 237 -62.05 -1.01 -31.00
C ALA A 237 -62.33 0.32 -31.70
N ALA A 238 -62.39 1.42 -30.94
CA ALA A 238 -62.52 2.76 -31.50
C ALA A 238 -61.31 3.14 -32.36
N VAL A 239 -60.10 2.77 -31.91
CA VAL A 239 -58.86 2.96 -32.68
C VAL A 239 -58.90 2.18 -33.99
N ALA A 240 -59.22 0.88 -33.94
CA ALA A 240 -59.29 0.05 -35.14
C ALA A 240 -60.32 0.57 -36.15
N LYS A 241 -61.49 1.02 -35.69
CA LYS A 241 -62.51 1.63 -36.54
C LYS A 241 -61.99 2.91 -37.22
N THR A 242 -61.39 3.81 -36.44
CA THR A 242 -60.86 5.09 -36.94
C THR A 242 -59.76 4.88 -37.99
N VAL A 243 -58.86 3.92 -37.76
CA VAL A 243 -57.76 3.61 -38.69
C VAL A 243 -58.30 2.97 -39.98
N LYS A 244 -59.31 2.09 -39.89
CA LYS A 244 -59.99 1.51 -41.06
C LYS A 244 -60.73 2.56 -41.89
N GLU A 245 -61.43 3.50 -41.25
CA GLU A 245 -62.10 4.61 -41.93
C GLU A 245 -61.11 5.53 -42.65
N ALA A 246 -59.88 5.66 -42.11
CA ALA A 246 -58.78 6.38 -42.75
C ALA A 246 -58.10 5.59 -43.89
N GLY A 247 -58.56 4.38 -44.20
CA GLY A 247 -58.04 3.55 -45.31
C GLY A 247 -56.80 2.73 -44.98
N PHE A 248 -56.43 2.58 -43.70
CA PHE A 248 -55.29 1.78 -43.26
C PHE A 248 -55.76 0.52 -42.51
N GLU A 249 -54.96 -0.54 -42.51
CA GLU A 249 -55.24 -1.74 -41.72
C GLU A 249 -54.64 -1.60 -40.30
N PRO A 250 -55.46 -1.50 -39.24
CA PRO A 250 -54.97 -1.35 -37.86
C PRO A 250 -54.37 -2.62 -37.26
N TYR A 251 -54.60 -3.78 -37.87
CA TYR A 251 -54.15 -5.06 -37.33
C TYR A 251 -52.99 -5.63 -38.14
N GLU A 252 -51.98 -6.13 -37.44
CA GLU A 252 -50.92 -6.93 -38.06
C GLU A 252 -51.39 -8.38 -38.23
N GLN A 253 -51.34 -8.92 -39.46
CA GLN A 253 -51.48 -10.36 -39.66
C GLN A 253 -50.14 -11.04 -39.34
N LYS A 254 -50.03 -11.59 -38.13
CA LYS A 254 -48.84 -12.30 -37.66
C LYS A 254 -49.04 -13.81 -37.70
N LEU A 255 -48.04 -14.54 -38.20
CA LEU A 255 -47.99 -15.99 -38.12
C LEU A 255 -48.05 -16.43 -36.64
N LEU A 256 -48.91 -17.39 -36.33
CA LEU A 256 -49.01 -17.91 -34.96
C LEU A 256 -47.68 -18.55 -34.53
N GLY A 257 -47.30 -18.31 -33.27
CA GLY A 257 -46.18 -19.01 -32.66
C GLY A 257 -46.45 -20.51 -32.55
N ILE A 258 -45.40 -21.32 -32.47
CA ILE A 258 -45.45 -22.79 -32.47
C ILE A 258 -46.57 -23.31 -31.55
N THR A 259 -46.61 -22.88 -30.30
CA THR A 259 -47.61 -23.33 -29.32
C THR A 259 -49.05 -23.05 -29.74
N ALA A 260 -49.34 -21.83 -30.22
CA ALA A 260 -50.68 -21.45 -30.65
C ALA A 260 -51.08 -22.18 -31.95
N MET A 261 -50.13 -22.36 -32.87
CA MET A 261 -50.32 -23.10 -34.11
C MET A 261 -50.54 -24.60 -33.86
N THR A 262 -49.82 -25.19 -32.90
CA THR A 262 -50.04 -26.58 -32.45
C THR A 262 -51.41 -26.76 -31.80
N GLY A 263 -51.88 -25.77 -31.03
CA GLY A 263 -53.23 -25.78 -30.46
C GLY A 263 -54.33 -25.74 -31.53
N LEU A 264 -54.13 -24.95 -32.60
CA LEU A 264 -55.08 -24.81 -33.70
C LEU A 264 -55.17 -26.08 -34.57
N LEU A 265 -54.03 -26.67 -34.93
CA LEU A 265 -53.97 -27.80 -35.87
C LEU A 265 -54.06 -29.16 -35.15
N GLY A 266 -53.74 -29.23 -33.86
CA GLY A 266 -53.52 -30.46 -33.12
C GLY A 266 -52.15 -31.08 -33.42
N LYS A 267 -51.55 -31.76 -32.44
CA LYS A 267 -50.15 -32.24 -32.50
C LYS A 267 -49.84 -33.11 -33.73
N SER A 268 -50.76 -33.99 -34.13
CA SER A 268 -50.58 -34.90 -35.28
C SER A 268 -50.50 -34.15 -36.61
N LYS A 269 -51.49 -33.30 -36.91
CA LYS A 269 -51.51 -32.49 -38.14
C LYS A 269 -50.46 -31.39 -38.14
N PHE A 270 -50.12 -30.84 -36.97
CA PHE A 270 -49.03 -29.87 -36.85
C PHE A 270 -47.71 -30.49 -37.30
N GLU A 271 -47.41 -31.71 -36.86
CA GLU A 271 -46.18 -32.41 -37.26
C GLU A 271 -46.22 -32.79 -38.75
N GLU A 272 -47.34 -33.33 -39.23
CA GLU A 272 -47.52 -33.71 -40.65
C GLU A 272 -47.34 -32.52 -41.61
N LEU A 273 -47.94 -31.37 -41.29
CA LEU A 273 -47.96 -30.22 -42.19
C LEU A 273 -46.77 -29.28 -41.99
N LEU A 274 -46.27 -29.14 -40.76
CA LEU A 274 -45.31 -28.10 -40.38
C LEU A 274 -43.98 -28.65 -39.86
N GLY A 275 -43.86 -29.95 -39.59
CA GLY A 275 -42.61 -30.55 -39.07
C GLY A 275 -41.40 -30.25 -39.97
N GLY A 276 -41.59 -30.26 -41.29
CA GLY A 276 -40.54 -29.91 -42.27
C GLY A 276 -40.13 -28.44 -42.30
N PHE A 277 -40.88 -27.54 -41.66
CA PHE A 277 -40.61 -26.11 -41.58
C PHE A 277 -40.12 -25.65 -40.20
N ILE A 278 -39.92 -26.58 -39.26
CA ILE A 278 -39.46 -26.27 -37.91
C ILE A 278 -37.98 -26.64 -37.80
N VAL A 279 -37.16 -25.62 -37.56
CA VAL A 279 -35.77 -25.81 -37.15
C VAL A 279 -35.68 -25.51 -35.66
N LYS A 280 -35.10 -26.42 -34.88
CA LYS A 280 -34.66 -26.12 -33.52
C LYS A 280 -33.22 -25.62 -33.60
N PRO A 281 -32.99 -24.29 -33.65
CA PRO A 281 -31.64 -23.78 -33.69
C PRO A 281 -30.89 -24.21 -32.43
N GLN A 282 -29.59 -24.52 -32.56
CA GLN A 282 -28.75 -24.70 -31.39
C GLN A 282 -28.78 -23.41 -30.56
N GLY A 283 -28.91 -23.55 -29.24
CA GLY A 283 -28.86 -22.42 -28.32
C GLY A 283 -27.52 -21.71 -28.45
N LYS A 284 -27.50 -20.38 -28.31
CA LYS A 284 -26.25 -19.62 -28.34
C LYS A 284 -25.31 -20.12 -27.23
N PRO A 285 -24.02 -20.36 -27.52
CA PRO A 285 -23.05 -20.69 -26.49
C PRO A 285 -23.03 -19.64 -25.38
N THR A 286 -22.97 -20.11 -24.13
CA THR A 286 -22.91 -19.27 -22.93
C THR A 286 -21.98 -19.94 -21.95
N LEU A 287 -21.05 -19.19 -21.37
CA LEU A 287 -20.18 -19.68 -20.31
C LEU A 287 -21.01 -19.87 -19.03
N ALA A 288 -20.84 -21.02 -18.39
CA ALA A 288 -21.49 -21.35 -17.13
C ALA A 288 -20.46 -22.00 -16.19
N PRO A 289 -20.61 -21.87 -14.86
CA PRO A 289 -19.73 -22.54 -13.90
C PRO A 289 -19.80 -24.06 -14.03
N MET A 290 -18.73 -24.77 -13.63
CA MET A 290 -18.69 -26.25 -13.65
C MET A 290 -19.75 -26.92 -12.76
N SER A 291 -20.36 -26.17 -11.82
CA SER A 291 -21.50 -26.65 -11.02
C SER A 291 -22.82 -26.67 -11.80
N ASP A 292 -22.89 -26.02 -12.97
CA ASP A 292 -24.05 -26.09 -13.87
C ASP A 292 -24.22 -27.53 -14.38
N ARG A 293 -25.45 -28.04 -14.36
CA ARG A 293 -25.75 -29.43 -14.73
C ARG A 293 -25.75 -29.67 -16.23
N ARG A 294 -25.76 -28.62 -17.05
CA ARG A 294 -25.76 -28.74 -18.51
C ARG A 294 -24.41 -29.28 -18.98
N PRO A 295 -24.39 -30.25 -19.91
CA PRO A 295 -23.13 -30.77 -20.44
C PRO A 295 -22.36 -29.67 -21.17
N ALA A 296 -21.04 -29.70 -21.07
CA ALA A 296 -20.18 -28.83 -21.86
C ALA A 296 -20.41 -29.08 -23.36
N MET A 297 -20.38 -28.01 -24.16
CA MET A 297 -20.45 -28.12 -25.61
C MET A 297 -19.06 -28.41 -26.17
N ASN A 298 -18.95 -29.37 -27.09
CA ASN A 298 -17.73 -29.59 -27.88
C ASN A 298 -17.47 -28.37 -28.75
N THR A 299 -16.21 -27.98 -28.87
CA THR A 299 -15.81 -26.80 -29.63
C THR A 299 -15.39 -27.18 -31.05
N ALA A 300 -15.44 -26.24 -31.98
CA ALA A 300 -14.95 -26.44 -33.34
C ALA A 300 -13.47 -26.89 -33.41
N ALA A 301 -12.68 -26.71 -32.34
CA ALA A 301 -11.30 -27.18 -32.26
C ALA A 301 -11.18 -28.71 -32.07
N GLU A 302 -12.23 -29.38 -31.58
CA GLU A 302 -12.26 -30.84 -31.43
C GLU A 302 -12.67 -31.54 -32.72
N ASP A 303 -13.54 -30.94 -33.53
CA ASP A 303 -13.96 -31.47 -34.84
C ASP A 303 -12.80 -31.59 -35.85
N PHE A 304 -11.75 -30.77 -35.70
CA PHE A 304 -10.54 -30.83 -36.55
C PHE A 304 -9.50 -31.87 -36.11
N LYS A 305 -9.64 -32.51 -34.93
CA LYS A 305 -8.71 -33.57 -34.47
C LYS A 305 -9.15 -34.98 -34.84
N GLU A 306 -10.41 -35.17 -35.26
CA GLU A 306 -10.95 -36.46 -35.72
C GLU A 306 -11.03 -36.58 -37.25
N SER A 307 -10.43 -35.63 -38.01
CA SER A 307 -10.29 -35.68 -39.48
C SER A 307 -8.90 -36.11 -39.93
#